data_AF-A0AAV5CDD7-F1
#
_entry.id   AF-A0AAV5CDD7-F1
#
_cell.length_a   1.000
_cell.length_b   1.000
_cell.length_c   1.000
_cell.angle_alpha   90.00
_cell.angle_beta   90.00
_cell.angle_gamma   90.00
#
_symmetry.space_group_name_H-M   'P 1'
#
loop_
_entity.id
_entity.type
_entity.pdbx_description
1 polymer ?
#
loop_
_entity_poly.entity_id
_entity_poly.type
_entity_poly.pdbx_seq_one_letter_code
_entity_poly.pdbx_strand_id
1 'polypeptide(L)'
;MVPLLCNSTSSASSVQSKDSTQDYCKLVWESCKSVSIINSPFQPPLQGKARLPSSSSSKLTDVWQSEEDFCTTFGGSSDKHSLCFIGNTVSFNAEEPSPTPKGICLEKIGNGSYLNLAPHPDGSNRAFVSSQAGKIWLATIPEQGSGGTLQIDEANPFLDLTDEVHFDSEFGLMGLAFHPKFATNGRFFVSYNCDRTQSPSCAGRCSCNSDADCDPSKLGTDNGAQPCKYQVVVSEYSAKVSSNISAATSANPSEDAYEEVDLITKGGNYGWRVYEGPYIFHPQQSPGGNTSVDSINAIFPIMGYNHSSVNKNIGSASITGGYVYRGSTDPCLYGR
;
A
#
# COMPACT_ATOMS: atom_id res chain seq x y z
N MET A 1 17.06 -7.69 -1.08
CA MET A 1 17.80 -8.15 -2.27
C MET A 1 18.92 -9.04 -1.73
N VAL A 2 18.90 -10.34 -2.00
CA VAL A 2 19.98 -11.25 -1.56
C VAL A 2 21.19 -10.98 -2.46
N PRO A 3 22.41 -10.77 -1.94
CA PRO A 3 23.58 -10.52 -2.78
C PRO A 3 23.88 -11.73 -3.67
N LEU A 4 24.23 -11.47 -4.94
CA LEU A 4 24.60 -12.49 -5.92
C LEU A 4 25.93 -13.15 -5.53
N LEU A 5 26.04 -14.48 -5.70
CA LEU A 5 27.27 -15.27 -5.58
C LEU A 5 28.08 -15.14 -6.89
N CYS A 6 29.39 -14.96 -6.84
CA CYS A 6 30.15 -14.77 -8.07
C CYS A 6 30.26 -16.04 -8.92
N ASN A 7 29.85 -15.94 -10.20
CA ASN A 7 30.14 -16.94 -11.24
C ASN A 7 31.48 -16.57 -11.91
N SER A 8 32.35 -17.54 -12.18
CA SER A 8 33.75 -17.28 -12.56
C SER A 8 33.99 -16.84 -14.01
N THR A 9 33.03 -16.15 -14.64
CA THR A 9 33.20 -15.61 -16.00
C THR A 9 33.51 -14.12 -15.92
N SER A 10 34.77 -13.80 -15.65
CA SER A 10 35.26 -12.44 -15.46
C SER A 10 35.00 -11.53 -16.66
N SER A 11 34.53 -10.30 -16.42
CA SER A 11 35.00 -9.15 -17.21
C SER A 11 35.97 -8.34 -16.34
N ALA A 12 37.21 -8.27 -16.80
CA ALA A 12 38.32 -7.65 -16.09
C ALA A 12 38.15 -6.12 -16.07
N SER A 13 37.59 -5.54 -15.00
CA SER A 13 37.77 -4.10 -14.68
C SER A 13 37.30 -3.71 -13.26
N SER A 14 37.57 -4.53 -12.23
CA SER A 14 37.43 -4.07 -10.83
C SER A 14 38.64 -4.49 -9.99
N VAL A 15 38.98 -3.64 -9.00
CA VAL A 15 40.24 -3.62 -8.24
C VAL A 15 40.50 -4.89 -7.39
N GLN A 16 39.61 -5.88 -7.43
CA GLN A 16 39.76 -7.17 -6.74
C GLN A 16 39.98 -8.37 -7.67
N SER A 17 40.18 -8.16 -8.98
CA SER A 17 40.29 -9.22 -10.00
C SER A 17 41.59 -10.06 -9.95
N LYS A 18 42.35 -10.05 -8.86
CA LYS A 18 43.60 -10.83 -8.77
C LYS A 18 43.44 -12.21 -8.15
N ASP A 19 42.26 -12.60 -7.67
CA ASP A 19 42.13 -13.87 -6.93
C ASP A 19 40.75 -14.58 -6.99
N SER A 20 40.18 -14.82 -8.17
CA SER A 20 39.11 -15.84 -8.27
C SER A 20 39.19 -16.66 -9.56
N THR A 21 39.94 -17.75 -9.49
CA THR A 21 39.90 -18.86 -10.47
C THR A 21 38.75 -19.84 -10.19
N GLN A 22 37.86 -19.54 -9.23
CA GLN A 22 36.82 -20.45 -8.75
C GLN A 22 35.43 -19.82 -8.85
N ASP A 23 34.47 -20.61 -9.34
CA ASP A 23 33.06 -20.28 -9.34
C ASP A 23 32.51 -20.42 -7.91
N TYR A 24 32.24 -19.28 -7.27
CA TYR A 24 31.85 -19.26 -5.86
C TYR A 24 30.41 -19.77 -5.68
N CYS A 25 29.53 -19.55 -6.66
CA CYS A 25 28.20 -20.12 -6.62
C CYS A 25 28.24 -21.64 -6.61
N LYS A 26 29.03 -22.23 -7.52
CA LYS A 26 29.29 -23.67 -7.56
C LYS A 26 29.90 -24.19 -6.26
N LEU A 27 30.85 -23.45 -5.67
CA LEU A 27 31.47 -23.81 -4.41
C LEU A 27 30.44 -23.88 -3.26
N VAL A 28 29.53 -22.90 -3.18
CA VAL A 28 28.43 -22.91 -2.20
C VAL A 28 27.48 -24.07 -2.44
N TRP A 29 27.11 -24.34 -3.70
CA TRP A 29 26.28 -25.49 -4.04
C TRP A 29 26.92 -26.80 -3.56
N GLU A 30 28.16 -27.08 -3.97
CA GLU A 30 28.83 -28.33 -3.62
C GLU A 30 29.01 -28.50 -2.10
N SER A 31 29.31 -27.41 -1.39
CA SER A 31 29.55 -27.43 0.05
C SER A 31 28.27 -27.56 0.88
N CYS A 32 27.16 -26.96 0.41
CA CYS A 32 25.95 -26.79 1.21
C CYS A 32 24.74 -27.58 0.70
N LYS A 33 24.81 -28.22 -0.49
CA LYS A 33 23.66 -28.88 -1.11
C LYS A 33 22.93 -29.88 -0.21
N SER A 34 23.68 -30.61 0.62
CA SER A 34 23.14 -31.63 1.53
C SER A 34 23.04 -31.17 2.99
N VAL A 35 23.40 -29.93 3.31
CA VAL A 35 23.40 -29.38 4.67
C VAL A 35 22.02 -28.82 5.00
N SER A 36 21.45 -29.25 6.13
CA SER A 36 20.18 -28.72 6.60
C SER A 36 20.37 -27.35 7.25
N ILE A 37 19.79 -26.31 6.64
CA ILE A 37 19.89 -24.92 7.09
C ILE A 37 18.51 -24.46 7.56
N ILE A 38 18.42 -23.96 8.80
CA ILE A 38 17.21 -23.33 9.33
C ILE A 38 17.08 -21.94 8.69
N ASN A 39 15.91 -21.64 8.11
CA ASN A 39 15.64 -20.36 7.41
C ASN A 39 16.67 -20.06 6.31
N SER A 40 16.93 -21.04 5.44
CA SER A 40 17.90 -20.87 4.35
C SER A 40 17.60 -19.60 3.53
N PRO A 41 18.59 -18.70 3.32
CA PRO A 41 18.40 -17.49 2.52
C PRO A 41 18.23 -17.79 1.02
N PHE A 42 18.45 -19.05 0.63
CA PHE A 42 18.32 -19.55 -0.73
C PHE A 42 16.95 -20.19 -1.00
N GLN A 43 15.94 -19.97 -0.16
CA GLN A 43 14.59 -20.40 -0.47
C GLN A 43 14.00 -19.54 -1.61
N PRO A 44 13.18 -20.13 -2.51
CA PRO A 44 12.57 -19.37 -3.60
C PRO A 44 11.54 -18.43 -2.97
N PRO A 45 11.36 -17.21 -3.50
CA PRO A 45 10.28 -16.35 -3.06
C PRO A 45 8.95 -17.07 -3.30
N LEU A 46 8.18 -17.29 -2.23
CA LEU A 46 6.92 -18.02 -2.25
C LEU A 46 5.93 -17.35 -3.22
N GLN A 47 5.83 -17.88 -4.45
CA GLN A 47 4.69 -17.60 -5.33
C GLN A 47 3.45 -18.28 -4.74
N GLY A 48 2.76 -17.57 -3.84
CA GLY A 48 1.35 -17.83 -3.54
C GLY A 48 0.98 -19.10 -2.78
N LYS A 49 1.87 -19.69 -1.96
CA LYS A 49 1.48 -20.74 -1.00
C LYS A 49 1.80 -20.35 0.43
N ALA A 50 0.93 -20.81 1.34
CA ALA A 50 0.88 -20.49 2.75
C ALA A 50 2.23 -20.58 3.47
N ARG A 51 2.39 -19.69 4.45
CA ARG A 51 3.44 -19.64 5.49
C ARG A 51 3.94 -21.05 5.86
N LEU A 52 5.21 -21.35 5.57
CA LEU A 52 5.90 -22.46 6.21
C LEU A 52 5.98 -22.16 7.73
N PRO A 53 5.81 -23.17 8.61
CA PRO A 53 5.98 -22.99 10.04
C PRO A 53 7.32 -22.33 10.34
N SER A 54 7.33 -21.31 11.20
CA SER A 54 8.56 -20.73 11.72
C SER A 54 9.41 -21.85 12.33
N SER A 55 10.58 -22.11 11.73
CA SER A 55 11.56 -23.19 12.02
C SER A 55 11.64 -24.39 11.05
N SER A 56 11.26 -24.26 9.77
CA SER A 56 11.57 -25.31 8.79
C SER A 56 13.06 -25.30 8.41
N SER A 57 13.79 -26.39 8.70
CA SER A 57 15.12 -26.64 8.13
C SER A 57 14.96 -27.24 6.73
N SER A 58 15.74 -26.76 5.76
CA SER A 58 15.74 -27.27 4.38
C SER A 58 17.16 -27.39 3.86
N LYS A 59 17.41 -28.40 3.02
CA LYS A 59 18.64 -28.51 2.22
C LYS A 59 18.47 -27.80 0.89
N LEU A 60 19.55 -27.45 0.20
CA LEU A 60 19.41 -26.83 -1.12
C LEU A 60 18.84 -27.83 -2.14
N THR A 61 19.14 -29.12 -2.02
CA THR A 61 18.55 -30.17 -2.87
C THR A 61 17.05 -30.37 -2.64
N ASP A 62 16.52 -29.93 -1.50
CA ASP A 62 15.07 -30.01 -1.25
C ASP A 62 14.31 -28.91 -2.02
N VAL A 63 15.04 -27.89 -2.49
CA VAL A 63 14.49 -26.64 -3.01
C VAL A 63 14.83 -26.44 -4.49
N TRP A 64 16.05 -26.76 -4.89
CA TRP A 64 16.61 -26.51 -6.22
C TRP A 64 16.88 -27.82 -6.94
N GLN A 65 16.54 -27.88 -8.22
CA GLN A 65 16.63 -29.12 -9.00
C GLN A 65 18.06 -29.44 -9.44
N SER A 66 18.92 -28.43 -9.56
CA SER A 66 20.31 -28.59 -9.99
C SER A 66 21.20 -27.43 -9.55
N GLU A 67 22.52 -27.63 -9.67
CA GLU A 67 23.54 -26.57 -9.52
C GLU A 67 23.26 -25.39 -10.46
N GLU A 68 22.88 -25.69 -11.72
CA GLU A 68 22.62 -24.69 -12.75
C GLU A 68 21.40 -23.83 -12.42
N ASP A 69 20.33 -24.44 -11.92
CA ASP A 69 19.10 -23.77 -11.49
C ASP A 69 19.38 -22.82 -10.29
N PHE A 70 20.15 -23.31 -9.32
CA PHE A 70 20.62 -22.52 -8.18
C PHE A 70 21.50 -21.33 -8.61
N CYS A 71 22.48 -21.56 -9.49
CA CYS A 71 23.42 -20.52 -9.92
C CYS A 71 22.89 -19.58 -11.00
N THR A 72 21.79 -19.93 -11.67
CA THR A 72 21.03 -18.99 -12.51
C THR A 72 20.25 -18.01 -11.64
N THR A 73 19.75 -18.46 -10.49
CA THR A 73 18.94 -17.64 -9.58
C THR A 73 19.80 -16.76 -8.67
N PHE A 74 20.86 -17.31 -8.09
CA PHE A 74 21.68 -16.62 -7.09
C PHE A 74 23.10 -16.31 -7.56
N GLY A 75 23.54 -16.85 -8.69
CA GLY A 75 24.85 -16.58 -9.26
C GLY A 75 24.84 -15.35 -10.17
N GLY A 76 25.97 -14.66 -10.29
CA GLY A 76 26.12 -13.51 -11.18
C GLY A 76 27.56 -13.05 -11.36
N SER A 77 27.83 -12.28 -12.40
CA SER A 77 29.13 -11.63 -12.63
C SER A 77 29.16 -10.24 -11.99
N SER A 78 30.32 -9.78 -11.53
CA SER A 78 30.49 -8.38 -11.14
C SER A 78 30.41 -7.47 -12.36
N ASP A 79 29.58 -6.43 -12.29
CA ASP A 79 29.49 -5.35 -13.28
C ASP A 79 29.63 -3.97 -12.62
N LYS A 80 29.53 -2.89 -13.41
CA LYS A 80 29.69 -1.50 -12.91
C LYS A 80 28.65 -1.08 -11.86
N HIS A 81 27.54 -1.82 -11.72
CA HIS A 81 26.42 -1.47 -10.84
C HIS A 81 26.18 -2.50 -9.73
N SER A 82 26.88 -3.65 -9.74
CA SER A 82 26.70 -4.73 -8.78
C SER A 82 28.01 -5.44 -8.43
N LEU A 83 28.20 -5.64 -7.12
CA LEU A 83 29.29 -6.44 -6.56
C LEU A 83 28.72 -7.82 -6.16
N CYS A 84 29.31 -8.89 -6.68
CA CYS A 84 28.97 -10.25 -6.29
C CYS A 84 29.89 -10.72 -5.14
N PHE A 85 29.42 -11.69 -4.34
CA PHE A 85 30.11 -12.20 -3.17
C PHE A 85 31.03 -13.37 -3.54
N ILE A 86 32.31 -13.30 -3.11
CA ILE A 86 33.37 -14.30 -3.39
C ILE A 86 33.79 -15.13 -2.16
N GLY A 87 33.08 -15.02 -1.03
CA GLY A 87 33.37 -15.81 0.17
C GLY A 87 34.44 -15.28 1.13
N ASN A 88 35.14 -14.22 0.75
CA ASN A 88 36.04 -13.53 1.67
C ASN A 88 35.24 -12.65 2.63
N THR A 89 35.72 -12.51 3.87
CA THR A 89 35.20 -11.50 4.80
C THR A 89 35.39 -10.12 4.15
N VAL A 90 34.28 -9.46 3.85
CA VAL A 90 34.31 -8.05 3.41
C VAL A 90 34.69 -7.23 4.63
N SER A 91 35.99 -6.96 4.76
CA SER A 91 36.47 -5.96 5.71
C SER A 91 36.16 -4.59 5.11
N PHE A 92 35.25 -3.86 5.74
CA PHE A 92 35.05 -2.43 5.47
C PHE A 92 36.24 -1.63 6.03
N ASN A 93 37.47 -1.98 5.64
CA ASN A 93 38.63 -1.11 5.81
C ASN A 93 38.67 -0.14 4.63
N ALA A 94 37.62 0.68 4.54
CA ALA A 94 37.76 2.00 4.00
C ALA A 94 37.92 2.92 5.22
N GLU A 95 39.15 3.36 5.46
CA GLU A 95 39.41 4.64 6.14
C GLU A 95 39.11 5.83 5.22
N GLU A 96 38.40 5.61 4.11
CA GLU A 96 37.53 6.68 3.64
C GLU A 96 36.33 6.70 4.57
N PRO A 97 35.94 7.86 5.12
CA PRO A 97 34.70 7.94 5.85
C PRO A 97 33.63 7.31 4.98
N SER A 98 33.11 6.16 5.42
CA SER A 98 31.82 5.64 4.96
C SER A 98 30.97 6.88 4.80
N PRO A 99 30.45 7.20 3.60
CA PRO A 99 29.59 8.35 3.48
C PRO A 99 28.49 8.06 4.48
N THR A 100 28.55 8.75 5.62
CA THR A 100 27.46 8.89 6.57
C THR A 100 26.24 8.92 5.68
N PRO A 101 25.30 7.97 5.79
CA PRO A 101 24.28 7.75 4.77
C PRO A 101 23.81 9.13 4.36
N LYS A 102 24.18 9.55 3.13
CA LYS A 102 24.14 10.98 2.78
C LYS A 102 22.77 11.42 3.19
N GLY A 103 22.69 12.37 4.12
CA GLY A 103 21.42 12.72 4.77
C GLY A 103 20.34 12.90 3.71
N ILE A 104 19.08 12.70 4.08
CA ILE A 104 17.97 12.84 3.13
C ILE A 104 18.07 14.24 2.49
N CYS A 105 18.32 14.28 1.18
CA CYS A 105 18.27 15.51 0.42
C CYS A 105 16.80 15.83 0.16
N LEU A 106 16.32 16.93 0.74
CA LEU A 106 14.98 17.43 0.49
C LEU A 106 15.05 18.49 -0.61
N GLU A 107 14.43 18.21 -1.75
CA GLU A 107 14.18 19.19 -2.80
C GLU A 107 12.76 19.72 -2.66
N LYS A 108 12.63 21.03 -2.48
CA LYS A 108 11.32 21.66 -2.41
C LYS A 108 10.79 21.84 -3.83
N ILE A 109 9.74 21.08 -4.17
CA ILE A 109 9.10 21.13 -5.48
C ILE A 109 7.88 22.07 -5.54
N GLY A 110 7.48 22.72 -4.45
CA GLY A 110 6.32 23.63 -4.47
C GLY A 110 5.98 24.27 -3.13
N ASN A 111 5.00 25.18 -3.15
CA ASN A 111 4.46 25.87 -1.96
C ASN A 111 3.00 25.50 -1.65
N GLY A 112 2.39 24.61 -2.44
CA GLY A 112 0.99 24.23 -2.27
C GLY A 112 0.76 23.39 -1.01
N SER A 113 -0.45 23.49 -0.46
CA SER A 113 -0.91 22.70 0.69
C SER A 113 -1.75 21.53 0.19
N TYR A 114 -1.12 20.36 0.06
CA TYR A 114 -1.78 19.13 -0.36
C TYR A 114 -1.77 18.12 0.79
N LEU A 115 -2.90 17.45 1.02
CA LEU A 115 -3.03 16.44 2.08
C LEU A 115 -2.49 15.08 1.65
N ASN A 116 -2.79 14.67 0.42
CA ASN A 116 -2.38 13.37 -0.10
C ASN A 116 -1.59 13.52 -1.39
N LEU A 117 -0.66 12.59 -1.59
CA LEU A 117 0.06 12.38 -2.84
C LEU A 117 0.01 10.89 -3.20
N ALA A 118 -0.50 10.58 -4.39
CA ALA A 118 -0.54 9.22 -4.92
C ALA A 118 0.11 9.19 -6.31
N PRO A 119 1.11 8.32 -6.57
CA PRO A 119 1.75 8.25 -7.89
C PRO A 119 0.75 7.81 -8.96
N HIS A 120 0.90 8.33 -10.17
CA HIS A 120 0.09 7.89 -11.29
C HIS A 120 0.44 6.42 -11.64
N PRO A 121 -0.54 5.50 -11.78
CA PRO A 121 -0.27 4.06 -11.95
C PRO A 121 0.45 3.65 -13.26
N ASP A 122 0.72 4.59 -14.16
CA ASP A 122 1.42 4.33 -15.42
C ASP A 122 2.95 4.42 -15.31
N GLY A 123 3.48 4.73 -14.12
CA GLY A 123 4.91 4.89 -13.89
C GLY A 123 5.51 6.18 -14.49
N SER A 124 4.67 7.11 -14.94
CA SER A 124 5.11 8.45 -15.34
C SER A 124 5.53 9.29 -14.12
N ASN A 125 6.21 10.42 -14.38
CA ASN A 125 6.50 11.43 -13.35
C ASN A 125 5.25 12.26 -12.99
N ARG A 126 4.07 11.63 -12.92
CA ARG A 126 2.84 12.29 -12.53
C ARG A 126 2.34 11.73 -11.20
N ALA A 127 1.71 12.58 -10.42
CA ALA A 127 1.07 12.19 -9.18
C ALA A 127 -0.23 12.94 -8.99
N PHE A 128 -1.18 12.30 -8.34
CA PHE A 128 -2.40 12.92 -7.88
C PHE A 128 -2.13 13.60 -6.55
N VAL A 129 -2.49 14.87 -6.45
CA VAL A 129 -2.45 15.64 -5.20
C VAL A 129 -3.86 16.09 -4.85
N SER A 130 -4.18 16.18 -3.57
CA SER A 130 -5.52 16.56 -3.12
C SER A 130 -5.51 17.63 -2.05
N SER A 131 -6.55 18.46 -2.04
CA SER A 131 -6.84 19.44 -0.99
C SER A 131 -7.85 18.89 0.01
N GLN A 132 -7.84 19.44 1.22
CA GLN A 132 -8.82 19.12 2.26
C GLN A 132 -10.26 19.39 1.82
N ALA A 133 -10.48 20.44 1.03
CA ALA A 133 -11.79 20.84 0.55
C ALA A 133 -12.38 19.91 -0.53
N GLY A 134 -11.66 18.87 -0.99
CA GLY A 134 -12.22 17.89 -1.92
C GLY A 134 -11.76 18.00 -3.37
N LYS A 135 -10.82 18.90 -3.69
CA LYS A 135 -10.22 18.95 -5.05
C LYS A 135 -9.06 17.99 -5.17
N ILE A 136 -9.01 17.27 -6.28
CA ILE A 136 -7.91 16.38 -6.67
C ILE A 136 -7.35 16.87 -8.00
N TRP A 137 -6.04 17.03 -8.10
CA TRP A 137 -5.35 17.44 -9.32
C TRP A 137 -4.35 16.39 -9.77
N LEU A 138 -4.14 16.31 -11.08
CA LEU A 138 -3.01 15.59 -11.66
C LEU A 138 -1.82 16.56 -11.78
N ALA A 139 -0.76 16.27 -11.04
CA ALA A 139 0.45 17.05 -11.00
C ALA A 139 1.59 16.36 -11.78
N THR A 140 2.44 17.14 -12.43
CA THR A 140 3.71 16.65 -13.01
C THR A 140 4.85 16.99 -12.08
N ILE A 141 5.60 15.97 -11.65
CA ILE A 141 6.76 16.06 -10.79
C ILE A 141 7.98 16.41 -11.65
N PRO A 142 8.74 17.46 -11.30
CA PRO A 142 9.95 17.85 -12.02
C PRO A 142 11.05 16.79 -11.87
N GLU A 143 12.01 16.77 -12.80
CA GLU A 143 13.19 15.91 -12.67
C GLU A 143 14.00 16.28 -11.42
N GLN A 144 14.55 15.28 -10.75
CA GLN A 144 15.36 15.47 -9.55
C GLN A 144 16.57 16.38 -9.85
N GLY A 145 16.74 17.43 -9.04
CA GLY A 145 17.83 18.39 -9.17
C GLY A 145 17.68 19.38 -10.31
N SER A 146 16.53 19.39 -11.01
CA SER A 146 16.25 20.40 -12.03
C SER A 146 15.95 21.78 -11.43
N GLY A 147 15.63 21.86 -10.13
CA GLY A 147 15.12 23.08 -9.51
C GLY A 147 13.72 23.47 -10.02
N GLY A 148 13.06 22.58 -10.76
CA GLY A 148 11.71 22.78 -11.25
C GLY A 148 10.67 22.70 -10.13
N THR A 149 9.48 23.21 -10.41
CA THR A 149 8.34 23.11 -9.50
C THR A 149 7.28 22.14 -10.03
N LEU A 150 6.49 21.61 -9.11
CA LEU A 150 5.31 20.82 -9.37
C LEU A 150 4.38 21.60 -10.31
N GLN A 151 4.02 21.00 -11.44
CA GLN A 151 3.13 21.60 -12.41
C GLN A 151 1.73 21.07 -12.21
N ILE A 152 0.79 21.96 -11.90
CA ILE A 152 -0.63 21.64 -11.67
C ILE A 152 -1.47 22.62 -12.47
N ASP A 153 -2.49 22.11 -13.15
CA ASP A 153 -3.55 22.94 -13.72
C ASP A 153 -4.64 23.14 -12.67
N GLU A 154 -4.54 24.21 -11.88
CA GLU A 154 -5.49 24.49 -10.80
C GLU A 154 -6.91 24.78 -11.30
N ALA A 155 -7.04 25.29 -12.53
CA ALA A 155 -8.31 25.62 -13.14
C ALA A 155 -9.10 24.38 -13.55
N ASN A 156 -8.41 23.27 -13.84
CA ASN A 156 -9.00 22.02 -14.29
C ASN A 156 -8.60 20.86 -13.36
N PRO A 157 -9.23 20.74 -12.18
CA PRO A 157 -8.99 19.58 -11.32
C PRO A 157 -9.36 18.27 -12.03
N PHE A 158 -8.66 17.20 -11.67
CA PHE A 158 -8.96 15.84 -12.09
C PHE A 158 -10.35 15.39 -11.59
N LEU A 159 -10.67 15.78 -10.36
CA LEU A 159 -11.95 15.58 -9.71
C LEU A 159 -12.18 16.72 -8.72
N ASP A 160 -13.38 17.31 -8.74
CA ASP A 160 -13.81 18.33 -7.79
C ASP A 160 -14.97 17.75 -6.97
N LEU A 161 -14.76 17.58 -5.67
CA LEU A 161 -15.76 17.09 -4.70
C LEU A 161 -16.16 18.16 -3.68
N THR A 162 -15.96 19.46 -3.98
CA THR A 162 -16.25 20.52 -3.00
C THR A 162 -17.71 20.58 -2.57
N ASP A 163 -18.63 20.05 -3.37
CA ASP A 163 -20.06 20.04 -3.05
C ASP A 163 -20.45 18.83 -2.17
N GLU A 164 -19.67 17.74 -2.22
CA GLU A 164 -19.88 16.52 -1.44
C GLU A 164 -19.06 16.48 -0.15
N VAL A 165 -17.87 17.06 -0.16
CA VAL A 165 -16.93 17.04 0.96
C VAL A 165 -17.28 18.13 1.96
N HIS A 166 -17.61 17.72 3.17
CA HIS A 166 -17.61 18.62 4.32
C HIS A 166 -16.19 18.79 4.82
N PHE A 167 -15.71 20.03 4.86
CA PHE A 167 -14.37 20.34 5.34
C PHE A 167 -14.39 21.47 6.36
N ASP A 168 -13.54 21.34 7.37
CA ASP A 168 -13.21 22.37 8.36
C ASP A 168 -11.79 22.10 8.91
N SER A 169 -11.51 22.43 10.18
CA SER A 169 -10.21 22.12 10.79
C SER A 169 -9.97 20.63 11.03
N GLU A 170 -11.03 19.81 11.11
CA GLU A 170 -10.99 18.39 11.48
C GLU A 170 -11.48 17.48 10.34
N PHE A 171 -12.41 17.96 9.52
CA PHE A 171 -13.03 17.21 8.43
C PHE A 171 -12.46 17.58 7.06
N GLY A 172 -12.62 16.67 6.10
CA GLY A 172 -12.34 16.93 4.70
C GLY A 172 -12.12 15.66 3.89
N LEU A 173 -11.43 15.81 2.76
CA LEU A 173 -10.92 14.67 2.01
C LEU A 173 -9.78 14.00 2.78
N MET A 174 -9.91 12.70 3.01
CA MET A 174 -8.99 11.93 3.83
C MET A 174 -7.97 11.15 2.99
N GLY A 175 -8.39 10.50 1.91
CA GLY A 175 -7.51 9.63 1.14
C GLY A 175 -7.99 9.28 -0.26
N LEU A 176 -7.08 8.72 -1.05
CA LEU A 176 -7.28 8.30 -2.44
C LEU A 176 -6.50 7.00 -2.70
N ALA A 177 -7.14 6.02 -3.33
CA ALA A 177 -6.51 4.77 -3.74
C ALA A 177 -6.91 4.39 -5.18
N PHE A 178 -5.95 3.97 -5.99
CA PHE A 178 -6.21 3.50 -7.35
C PHE A 178 -6.42 1.99 -7.38
N HIS A 179 -7.37 1.53 -8.18
CA HIS A 179 -7.51 0.11 -8.45
C HIS A 179 -6.21 -0.41 -9.11
N PRO A 180 -5.71 -1.63 -8.81
CA PRO A 180 -4.47 -2.16 -9.40
C PRO A 180 -4.45 -2.20 -10.93
N LYS A 181 -5.64 -2.23 -11.54
CA LYS A 181 -5.89 -2.18 -12.99
C LYS A 181 -6.36 -0.81 -13.52
N PHE A 182 -6.12 0.28 -12.79
CA PHE A 182 -6.59 1.64 -13.13
C PHE A 182 -6.27 2.04 -14.57
N ALA A 183 -5.10 1.67 -15.09
CA ALA A 183 -4.72 1.96 -16.49
C ALA A 183 -5.68 1.34 -17.53
N THR A 184 -6.42 0.30 -17.17
CA THR A 184 -7.37 -0.41 -18.05
C THR A 184 -8.83 -0.17 -17.71
N ASN A 185 -9.16 0.07 -16.44
CA ASN A 185 -10.56 0.20 -15.99
C ASN A 185 -10.91 1.59 -15.43
N GLY A 186 -9.93 2.47 -15.23
CA GLY A 186 -10.13 3.82 -14.72
C GLY A 186 -10.67 3.91 -13.30
N ARG A 187 -10.72 2.82 -12.53
CA ARG A 187 -11.35 2.78 -11.20
C ARG A 187 -10.43 3.27 -10.08
N PHE A 188 -10.96 4.11 -9.21
CA PHE A 188 -10.27 4.61 -8.01
C PHE A 188 -11.27 4.90 -6.90
N PHE A 189 -10.80 5.06 -5.68
CA PHE A 189 -11.61 5.19 -4.48
C PHE A 189 -11.16 6.43 -3.71
N VAL A 190 -12.11 7.22 -3.22
CA VAL A 190 -11.85 8.42 -2.40
C VAL A 190 -12.56 8.28 -1.08
N SER A 191 -11.85 8.56 0.02
CA SER A 191 -12.43 8.65 1.36
C SER A 191 -12.53 10.11 1.80
N TYR A 192 -13.69 10.51 2.32
CA TYR A 192 -13.95 11.90 2.73
C TYR A 192 -15.05 11.99 3.78
N ASN A 193 -15.08 13.11 4.50
CA ASN A 193 -16.20 13.47 5.35
C ASN A 193 -17.29 14.18 4.55
N CYS A 194 -18.55 13.87 4.83
CA CYS A 194 -19.69 14.59 4.26
C CYS A 194 -20.70 14.97 5.35
N ASP A 195 -21.49 16.00 5.07
CA ASP A 195 -22.58 16.45 5.95
C ASP A 195 -23.91 15.89 5.43
N ARG A 196 -24.51 14.97 6.19
CA ARG A 196 -25.78 14.32 5.84
C ARG A 196 -26.96 15.29 5.74
N THR A 197 -26.85 16.46 6.37
CA THR A 197 -27.89 17.50 6.30
C THR A 197 -27.77 18.35 5.04
N GLN A 198 -26.59 18.40 4.41
CA GLN A 198 -26.34 19.19 3.19
C GLN A 198 -26.37 18.32 1.93
N SER A 199 -25.90 17.08 2.03
CA SER A 199 -25.80 16.17 0.89
C SER A 199 -26.63 14.90 1.11
N PRO A 200 -27.73 14.69 0.35
CA PRO A 200 -28.52 13.47 0.41
C PRO A 200 -27.74 12.22 -0.01
N SER A 201 -26.67 12.38 -0.80
CA SER A 201 -25.77 11.29 -1.22
C SER A 201 -24.73 10.92 -0.15
N CYS A 202 -24.70 11.65 0.97
CA CYS A 202 -23.90 11.31 2.14
C CYS A 202 -24.45 10.05 2.84
N ALA A 203 -24.05 8.90 2.33
CA ALA A 203 -24.58 7.58 2.67
C ALA A 203 -23.70 6.80 3.67
N GLY A 204 -22.90 7.47 4.50
CA GLY A 204 -22.12 6.80 5.54
C GLY A 204 -22.96 6.36 6.75
N ARG A 205 -22.39 5.51 7.60
CA ARG A 205 -23.02 5.01 8.82
C ARG A 205 -22.47 5.66 10.08
N CYS A 206 -23.41 6.04 10.96
CA CYS A 206 -23.07 6.55 12.26
C CYS A 206 -22.59 5.43 13.19
N SER A 207 -21.44 5.64 13.84
CA SER A 207 -20.91 4.72 14.83
C SER A 207 -21.83 4.60 16.03
N CYS A 208 -22.06 3.37 16.49
CA CYS A 208 -22.78 3.12 17.72
C CYS A 208 -22.00 3.58 18.96
N ASN A 209 -22.64 4.38 19.82
CA ASN A 209 -22.17 4.67 21.19
C ASN A 209 -22.94 3.79 22.19
N SER A 210 -22.26 2.85 22.84
CA SER A 210 -22.85 1.91 23.80
C SER A 210 -23.44 2.60 25.04
N ASP A 211 -22.89 3.74 25.46
CA ASP A 211 -23.36 4.48 26.64
C ASP A 211 -24.74 5.12 26.41
N ALA A 212 -25.10 5.33 25.14
CA ALA A 212 -26.42 5.81 24.72
C ALA A 212 -27.29 4.70 24.13
N ASP A 213 -26.91 3.42 24.27
CA ASP A 213 -27.58 2.28 23.62
C ASP A 213 -27.73 2.50 22.09
N CYS A 214 -26.72 3.18 21.53
CA CYS A 214 -26.61 3.67 20.16
C CYS A 214 -27.85 4.38 19.61
N ASP A 215 -28.63 5.01 20.48
CA ASP A 215 -29.69 5.94 20.08
C ASP A 215 -29.10 7.36 20.00
N PRO A 216 -28.87 7.90 18.79
CA PRO A 216 -28.29 9.23 18.64
C PRO A 216 -29.20 10.33 19.19
N SER A 217 -30.50 10.10 19.38
CA SER A 217 -31.39 11.08 20.00
C SER A 217 -31.16 11.25 21.51
N LYS A 218 -30.51 10.27 22.15
CA LYS A 218 -30.12 10.32 23.56
C LYS A 218 -28.78 11.04 23.78
N LEU A 219 -28.06 11.32 22.69
CA LEU A 219 -26.81 12.07 22.74
C LEU A 219 -27.11 13.57 22.62
N GLY A 220 -26.45 14.36 23.48
CA GLY A 220 -26.46 15.82 23.36
C GLY A 220 -25.72 16.27 22.10
N THR A 221 -25.87 17.54 21.75
CA THR A 221 -25.03 18.16 20.72
C THR A 221 -23.62 18.37 21.27
N ASP A 222 -22.61 17.94 20.52
CA ASP A 222 -21.21 18.31 20.79
C ASP A 222 -20.82 19.47 19.87
N ASN A 223 -20.37 20.59 20.45
CA ASN A 223 -20.06 21.83 19.73
C ASN A 223 -21.15 22.30 18.72
N GLY A 224 -22.42 22.04 19.02
CA GLY A 224 -23.55 22.39 18.17
C GLY A 224 -23.77 21.47 16.96
N ALA A 225 -22.92 20.45 16.77
CA ALA A 225 -23.16 19.40 15.80
C ALA A 225 -24.16 18.37 16.35
N GLN A 226 -25.13 17.99 15.51
CA GLN A 226 -26.03 16.90 15.84
C GLN A 226 -25.29 15.55 15.73
N PRO A 227 -25.58 14.59 16.62
CA PRO A 227 -25.09 13.23 16.48
C PRO A 227 -25.37 12.70 15.06
N CYS A 228 -24.40 12.00 14.48
CA CYS A 228 -24.50 11.44 13.13
C CYS A 228 -24.65 12.46 11.98
N LYS A 229 -24.41 13.75 12.22
CA LYS A 229 -24.47 14.79 11.17
C LYS A 229 -23.39 14.57 10.11
N TYR A 230 -22.15 14.39 10.55
CA TYR A 230 -21.00 14.18 9.68
C TYR A 230 -20.71 12.68 9.56
N GLN A 231 -20.44 12.22 8.35
CA GLN A 231 -20.20 10.81 8.04
C GLN A 231 -18.89 10.67 7.29
N VAL A 232 -18.20 9.55 7.51
CA VAL A 232 -17.08 9.12 6.66
C VAL A 232 -17.65 8.29 5.53
N VAL A 233 -17.29 8.61 4.28
CA VAL A 233 -17.73 7.90 3.09
C VAL A 233 -16.51 7.48 2.29
N VAL A 234 -16.56 6.23 1.79
CA VAL A 234 -15.65 5.74 0.76
C VAL A 234 -16.47 5.53 -0.50
N SER A 235 -16.13 6.28 -1.56
CA SER A 235 -16.84 6.22 -2.83
C SER A 235 -15.92 5.73 -3.93
N GLU A 236 -16.41 4.79 -4.74
CA GLU A 236 -15.74 4.39 -5.98
C GLU A 236 -16.04 5.42 -7.08
N TYR A 237 -15.01 5.81 -7.81
CA TYR A 237 -15.08 6.65 -8.99
C TYR A 237 -14.47 5.97 -10.21
N SER A 238 -14.94 6.39 -11.39
CA SER A 238 -14.38 5.95 -12.68
C SER A 238 -13.88 7.15 -13.50
N ALA A 239 -12.67 7.03 -14.03
CA ALA A 239 -12.05 8.00 -14.93
C ALA A 239 -11.98 7.47 -16.37
N LYS A 240 -12.25 8.34 -17.34
CA LYS A 240 -12.04 8.03 -18.76
C LYS A 240 -10.55 8.09 -19.07
N VAL A 241 -9.91 6.94 -19.23
CA VAL A 241 -8.48 6.85 -19.60
C VAL A 241 -8.34 7.19 -21.09
N SER A 242 -8.18 8.47 -21.41
CA SER A 242 -7.79 8.94 -22.75
C SER A 242 -6.36 9.49 -22.71
N SER A 243 -5.66 9.46 -23.84
CA SER A 243 -4.19 9.58 -23.91
C SER A 243 -3.59 10.88 -23.38
N ASN A 244 -4.36 11.91 -23.00
CA ASN A 244 -3.80 13.17 -22.48
C ASN A 244 -4.50 13.75 -21.26
N ILE A 245 -5.76 13.43 -20.96
CA ILE A 245 -6.44 13.89 -19.74
C ILE A 245 -7.41 12.78 -19.31
N SER A 246 -7.18 12.24 -18.12
CA SER A 246 -8.14 11.38 -17.42
C SER A 246 -9.00 12.31 -16.57
N ALA A 247 -10.32 12.28 -16.71
CA ALA A 247 -11.24 13.02 -15.84
C ALA A 247 -12.26 12.03 -15.25
N ALA A 248 -12.52 12.17 -13.96
CA ALA A 248 -13.47 11.33 -13.24
C ALA A 248 -14.92 11.75 -13.57
N THR A 249 -15.84 10.79 -13.76
CA THR A 249 -17.18 11.09 -14.31
C THR A 249 -18.36 10.56 -13.49
N SER A 250 -18.15 9.63 -12.55
CA SER A 250 -19.26 9.04 -11.79
C SER A 250 -18.79 8.43 -10.49
N ALA A 251 -19.59 8.55 -9.43
CA ALA A 251 -19.39 7.92 -8.13
C ALA A 251 -20.44 6.83 -7.87
N ASN A 252 -20.07 5.71 -7.24
CA ASN A 252 -21.02 4.72 -6.72
C ASN A 252 -20.60 4.24 -5.32
N PRO A 253 -21.26 4.68 -4.25
CA PRO A 253 -21.06 4.16 -2.90
C PRO A 253 -21.93 2.90 -2.71
N SER A 254 -21.35 1.70 -2.81
CA SER A 254 -22.14 0.44 -2.78
C SER A 254 -21.67 -0.64 -1.81
N GLU A 255 -20.57 -0.43 -1.08
CA GLU A 255 -20.01 -1.40 -0.12
C GLU A 255 -20.17 -0.83 1.31
N ASP A 256 -21.20 -1.28 2.04
CA ASP A 256 -21.64 -0.78 3.36
C ASP A 256 -22.35 -1.87 4.23
N ALA A 257 -22.08 -3.15 4.03
CA ALA A 257 -22.71 -4.27 4.75
C ALA A 257 -21.76 -5.00 5.72
N TYR A 258 -20.45 -4.80 5.60
CA TYR A 258 -19.46 -5.47 6.44
C TYR A 258 -18.32 -4.52 6.84
N GLU A 259 -17.98 -4.51 8.12
CA GLU A 259 -16.85 -3.77 8.66
C GLU A 259 -15.66 -4.73 8.82
N GLU A 260 -14.47 -4.36 8.34
CA GLU A 260 -13.31 -5.27 8.27
C GLU A 260 -12.00 -4.65 8.76
N VAL A 261 -11.10 -5.50 9.26
CA VAL A 261 -9.73 -5.14 9.62
C VAL A 261 -8.77 -6.01 8.83
N ASP A 262 -7.96 -5.36 8.00
CA ASP A 262 -6.93 -6.01 7.21
C ASP A 262 -5.54 -5.82 7.81
N LEU A 263 -4.74 -6.88 7.75
CA LEU A 263 -3.30 -6.75 7.96
C LEU A 263 -2.65 -6.35 6.63
N ILE A 264 -2.26 -5.08 6.52
CA ILE A 264 -1.75 -4.54 5.27
C ILE A 264 -0.37 -5.12 4.91
N THR A 265 -0.32 -5.78 3.75
CA THR A 265 0.90 -6.21 3.06
C THR A 265 1.08 -5.45 1.76
N LYS A 266 2.34 -5.13 1.42
CA LYS A 266 2.68 -4.38 0.21
C LYS A 266 2.25 -5.15 -1.04
N GLY A 267 1.43 -4.52 -1.88
CA GLY A 267 0.90 -5.13 -3.11
C GLY A 267 -0.22 -6.16 -2.87
N GLY A 268 -0.72 -6.27 -1.64
CA GLY A 268 -1.85 -7.14 -1.31
C GLY A 268 -3.13 -6.72 -2.02
N ASN A 269 -3.94 -7.71 -2.42
CA ASN A 269 -5.25 -7.51 -3.02
C ASN A 269 -6.29 -7.98 -2.00
N TYR A 270 -7.06 -7.06 -1.40
CA TYR A 270 -8.04 -7.36 -0.33
C TYR A 270 -9.42 -7.72 -0.85
N GLY A 271 -9.55 -7.92 -2.16
CA GLY A 271 -10.73 -8.54 -2.73
C GLY A 271 -11.95 -7.65 -2.90
N TRP A 272 -11.87 -6.35 -2.59
CA TRP A 272 -12.98 -5.36 -2.64
C TRP A 272 -13.88 -5.45 -3.88
N ARG A 273 -13.36 -5.84 -5.06
CA ARG A 273 -14.21 -6.02 -6.26
C ARG A 273 -15.22 -7.18 -6.17
N VAL A 274 -14.90 -8.22 -5.41
CA VAL A 274 -15.67 -9.48 -5.32
C VAL A 274 -16.16 -9.75 -3.92
N TYR A 275 -15.48 -9.20 -2.92
CA TYR A 275 -15.76 -9.46 -1.52
C TYR A 275 -15.99 -8.17 -0.76
N GLU A 276 -16.91 -8.25 0.17
CA GLU A 276 -17.15 -7.28 1.23
C GLU A 276 -17.01 -8.07 2.53
N GLY A 277 -15.87 -7.91 3.22
CA GLY A 277 -15.49 -8.84 4.27
C GLY A 277 -15.18 -10.24 3.74
N PRO A 278 -15.67 -11.31 4.41
CA PRO A 278 -15.53 -12.69 3.94
C PRO A 278 -16.61 -13.08 2.92
N TYR A 279 -17.54 -12.19 2.58
CA TYR A 279 -18.72 -12.53 1.78
C TYR A 279 -18.59 -12.04 0.35
N ILE A 280 -19.15 -12.81 -0.58
CA ILE A 280 -19.19 -12.42 -1.99
C ILE A 280 -20.13 -11.21 -2.13
N PHE A 281 -19.58 -10.12 -2.62
CA PHE A 281 -20.28 -8.90 -2.98
C PHE A 281 -20.73 -8.96 -4.44
N HIS A 282 -22.01 -8.67 -4.66
CA HIS A 282 -22.62 -8.61 -5.99
C HIS A 282 -23.06 -7.17 -6.28
N PRO A 283 -22.25 -6.34 -6.96
CA PRO A 283 -22.64 -4.98 -7.29
C PRO A 283 -23.84 -4.97 -8.23
N GLN A 284 -24.88 -4.18 -7.92
CA GLN A 284 -26.11 -4.14 -8.73
C GLN A 284 -25.88 -3.66 -10.18
N GLN A 285 -24.88 -2.80 -10.40
CA GLN A 285 -24.36 -2.44 -11.73
C GLN A 285 -22.87 -2.10 -11.61
N SER A 286 -22.00 -2.83 -12.32
CA SER A 286 -20.59 -2.47 -12.45
C SER A 286 -20.21 -2.39 -13.94
N PRO A 287 -19.63 -1.27 -14.42
CA PRO A 287 -19.29 -1.09 -15.85
C PRO A 287 -18.27 -2.08 -16.42
N GLY A 288 -17.64 -2.91 -15.57
CA GLY A 288 -16.65 -3.92 -15.96
C GLY A 288 -17.12 -5.37 -15.88
N GLY A 289 -18.43 -5.63 -15.71
CA GLY A 289 -19.00 -6.97 -15.57
C GLY A 289 -18.60 -7.70 -14.27
N ASN A 290 -19.11 -8.92 -14.08
CA ASN A 290 -18.74 -9.79 -12.96
C ASN A 290 -17.28 -10.26 -13.13
N THR A 291 -16.38 -9.99 -12.17
CA THR A 291 -15.14 -10.81 -12.13
C THR A 291 -15.44 -12.08 -11.35
N SER A 292 -15.03 -13.21 -11.93
CA SER A 292 -15.24 -14.50 -11.31
C SER A 292 -14.52 -14.55 -9.96
N VAL A 293 -15.16 -15.16 -8.98
CA VAL A 293 -14.57 -15.44 -7.66
C VAL A 293 -13.24 -16.18 -7.80
N ASP A 294 -13.16 -17.10 -8.77
CA ASP A 294 -11.98 -17.91 -9.05
C ASP A 294 -10.83 -17.12 -9.71
N SER A 295 -11.11 -15.91 -10.21
CA SER A 295 -10.14 -15.09 -10.93
C SER A 295 -9.32 -14.15 -10.05
N ILE A 296 -9.58 -14.14 -8.73
CA ILE A 296 -8.94 -13.24 -7.79
C ILE A 296 -8.26 -14.03 -6.68
N ASN A 297 -7.04 -13.63 -6.33
CA ASN A 297 -6.38 -14.09 -5.11
C ASN A 297 -6.51 -12.97 -4.06
N ALA A 298 -7.49 -13.11 -3.17
CA ALA A 298 -7.79 -12.12 -2.13
C ALA A 298 -7.09 -12.46 -0.81
N ILE A 299 -6.57 -11.44 -0.15
CA ILE A 299 -6.18 -11.49 1.25
C ILE A 299 -7.41 -11.12 2.05
N PHE A 300 -7.92 -12.06 2.85
CA PHE A 300 -9.09 -11.84 3.68
C PHE A 300 -8.74 -11.09 4.96
N PRO A 301 -9.70 -10.34 5.51
CA PRO A 301 -9.51 -9.61 6.75
C PRO A 301 -9.21 -10.54 7.92
N ILE A 302 -8.40 -10.05 8.86
CA ILE A 302 -8.04 -10.79 10.08
C ILE A 302 -9.19 -10.81 11.09
N MET A 303 -10.09 -9.83 11.00
CA MET A 303 -11.35 -9.78 11.74
C MET A 303 -12.33 -8.84 11.06
N GLY A 304 -13.61 -8.99 11.39
CA GLY A 304 -14.65 -8.07 10.97
C GLY A 304 -16.02 -8.56 11.43
N TYR A 305 -17.07 -7.80 11.13
CA TYR A 305 -18.43 -8.19 11.45
C TYR A 305 -19.43 -7.65 10.43
N ASN A 306 -20.51 -8.40 10.22
CA ASN A 306 -21.59 -7.91 9.39
C ASN A 306 -22.39 -6.86 10.17
N HIS A 307 -22.65 -5.74 9.52
CA HIS A 307 -23.41 -4.62 10.05
C HIS A 307 -24.77 -5.02 10.66
N SER A 308 -25.44 -6.02 10.09
CA SER A 308 -26.73 -6.54 10.59
C SER A 308 -26.62 -7.41 11.85
N SER A 309 -25.40 -7.83 12.22
CA SER A 309 -25.15 -8.78 13.31
C SER A 309 -24.93 -8.12 14.67
N VAL A 310 -24.64 -6.82 14.69
CA VAL A 310 -24.33 -6.10 15.93
C VAL A 310 -25.59 -5.91 16.76
N ASN A 311 -26.62 -5.22 16.23
CA ASN A 311 -27.98 -5.24 16.79
C ASN A 311 -29.03 -4.69 15.79
N LYS A 312 -30.12 -5.45 15.58
CA LYS A 312 -31.19 -5.15 14.60
C LYS A 312 -32.02 -3.90 14.91
N ASN A 313 -31.99 -3.40 16.14
CA ASN A 313 -32.70 -2.19 16.57
C ASN A 313 -31.79 -0.94 16.59
N ILE A 314 -30.49 -1.12 16.39
CA ILE A 314 -29.42 -0.18 16.80
C ILE A 314 -28.53 0.27 15.62
N GLY A 315 -28.34 -0.57 14.60
CA GLY A 315 -27.47 -0.27 13.44
C GLY A 315 -26.04 -0.83 13.56
N SER A 316 -25.12 -0.33 12.72
CA SER A 316 -23.71 -0.75 12.70
C SER A 316 -22.88 -0.08 13.79
N ALA A 317 -21.82 -0.75 14.24
CA ALA A 317 -20.67 -0.09 14.84
C ALA A 317 -19.61 0.18 13.74
N SER A 318 -18.66 1.08 13.98
CA SER A 318 -17.47 1.26 13.13
C SER A 318 -16.23 0.74 13.85
N ILE A 319 -15.21 0.28 13.11
CA ILE A 319 -13.89 -0.01 13.67
C ILE A 319 -13.01 1.22 13.46
N THR A 320 -12.76 1.97 14.54
CA THR A 320 -11.86 3.13 14.50
C THR A 320 -10.47 2.72 14.99
N GLY A 321 -9.47 2.83 14.11
CA GLY A 321 -8.08 2.63 14.47
C GLY A 321 -7.49 3.80 15.28
N GLY A 322 -6.41 3.54 16.02
CA GLY A 322 -5.73 4.56 16.81
C GLY A 322 -4.36 4.09 17.31
N TYR A 323 -3.58 5.03 17.84
CA TYR A 323 -2.32 4.71 18.51
C TYR A 323 -2.58 4.52 19.99
N VAL A 324 -2.17 3.37 20.53
CA VAL A 324 -2.18 3.14 21.97
C VAL A 324 -0.82 3.51 22.53
N TYR A 325 -0.78 4.54 23.37
CA TYR A 325 0.43 4.99 24.04
C TYR A 325 0.86 3.93 25.07
N ARG A 326 2.09 3.43 24.91
CA ARG A 326 2.71 2.45 25.83
C ARG A 326 4.02 2.96 26.44
N GLY A 327 4.27 4.26 26.36
CA GLY A 327 5.45 4.89 26.95
C GLY A 327 5.38 4.90 28.48
N SER A 328 6.53 4.82 29.14
CA SER A 328 6.64 4.97 30.59
C SER A 328 6.71 6.42 31.05
N THR A 329 6.86 7.37 30.11
CA THR A 329 7.07 8.80 30.37
C THR A 329 5.84 9.50 30.95
N ASP A 330 4.65 8.98 30.62
CA ASP A 330 3.38 9.51 31.13
C ASP A 330 2.42 8.34 31.42
N PRO A 331 2.44 7.80 32.64
CA PRO A 331 1.60 6.66 33.01
C PRO A 331 0.10 6.91 32.85
N CYS A 332 -0.34 8.17 32.83
CA CYS A 332 -1.77 8.51 32.69
C CYS A 332 -2.30 8.27 31.27
N LEU A 333 -1.41 8.29 30.28
CA LEU A 333 -1.74 7.98 28.89
C LEU A 333 -1.50 6.50 28.56
N TYR A 334 -0.91 5.71 29.48
CA TYR A 334 -0.60 4.30 29.21
C TYR A 334 -1.88 3.49 28.93
N GLY A 335 -1.95 2.88 27.75
CA GLY A 335 -3.09 2.09 27.31
C GLY A 335 -4.22 2.90 26.67
N ARG A 336 -4.04 4.21 26.48
CA ARG A 336 -4.96 5.11 25.78
C ARG A 336 -4.46 5.42 24.38
#